data_AF-A0A2T4YQG9-F1
#
_entry.id   AF-A0A2T4YQG9-F1
#
_cell.length_a   1.000
_cell.length_b   1.000
_cell.length_c   1.000
_cell.angle_alpha   90.00
_cell.angle_beta   90.00
_cell.angle_gamma   90.00
#
_symmetry.space_group_name_H-M   'P 1'
#
loop_
_entity.id
_entity.type
_entity.pdbx_description
1 polymer ?
#
loop_
_entity_poly.entity_id
_entity_poly.type
_entity_poly.pdbx_seq_one_letter_code
_entity_poly.pdbx_strand_id
1 'polypeptide(L)'
;MPTPVRHPHRKPKTFGRTAIAAGVAALGLGGALLAAWLRRAPANPGEHAAPDLAPARPHPGPADRAPEAFRPDPTAVPTKAEYDSLRPATLPVT
;
A
#
# COMPACT_ATOMS: atom_id res chain seq x y z
N MET A 1 -54.12 49.04 8.47
CA MET A 1 -53.30 48.13 9.30
C MET A 1 -52.93 46.91 8.47
N PRO A 2 -51.69 46.77 7.95
CA PRO A 2 -51.30 45.56 7.23
C PRO A 2 -51.01 44.42 8.21
N THR A 3 -51.62 43.26 8.00
CA THR A 3 -51.36 42.03 8.79
C THR A 3 -50.05 41.38 8.37
N PRO A 4 -49.19 40.90 9.30
CA PRO A 4 -47.96 40.22 8.96
C PRO A 4 -48.23 38.83 8.39
N VAL A 5 -47.69 38.54 7.21
CA VAL A 5 -47.73 37.20 6.59
C VAL A 5 -46.77 36.29 7.35
N ARG A 6 -47.30 35.29 8.05
CA ARG A 6 -46.50 34.27 8.75
C ARG A 6 -45.98 33.25 7.74
N HIS A 7 -44.67 33.21 7.53
CA HIS A 7 -44.06 32.12 6.77
C HIS A 7 -44.03 30.83 7.61
N PRO A 8 -44.37 29.67 7.02
CA PRO A 8 -44.32 28.40 7.74
C PRO A 8 -42.87 28.02 8.06
N HIS A 9 -42.58 27.77 9.33
CA HIS A 9 -41.29 27.26 9.79
C HIS A 9 -41.13 25.82 9.28
N ARG A 10 -40.35 25.62 8.21
CA ARG A 10 -40.02 24.28 7.72
C ARG A 10 -39.11 23.58 8.73
N LYS A 11 -39.44 22.35 9.10
CA LYS A 11 -38.60 21.53 10.00
C LYS A 11 -37.30 21.14 9.28
N PRO A 12 -36.14 21.17 9.95
CA PRO A 12 -34.86 20.84 9.33
C PRO A 12 -34.84 19.37 8.91
N LYS A 13 -34.34 19.09 7.70
CA LYS A 13 -34.17 17.73 7.15
C LYS A 13 -32.95 17.05 7.78
N THR A 14 -33.02 16.72 9.06
CA THR A 14 -31.92 16.06 9.81
C THR A 14 -31.82 14.56 9.52
N PHE A 15 -32.93 13.90 9.17
CA PHE A 15 -32.98 12.45 8.94
C PHE A 15 -32.04 11.96 7.83
N GLY A 16 -31.93 12.70 6.72
CA GLY A 16 -31.03 12.34 5.62
C GLY A 16 -29.56 12.43 6.01
N ARG A 17 -29.19 13.42 6.83
CA ARG A 17 -27.80 13.60 7.30
C ARG A 17 -27.39 12.53 8.30
N THR A 18 -28.28 12.17 9.23
CA THR A 18 -28.01 11.09 10.20
C THR A 18 -27.93 9.72 9.53
N ALA A 19 -28.78 9.45 8.54
CA ALA A 19 -28.73 8.20 7.78
C ALA A 19 -27.43 8.04 6.99
N ILE A 20 -26.97 9.12 6.34
CA ILE A 20 -25.69 9.12 5.61
C ILE A 20 -24.52 8.93 6.58
N ALA A 21 -24.49 9.67 7.69
CA ALA A 21 -23.42 9.54 8.68
C ALA A 21 -23.36 8.14 9.30
N ALA A 22 -24.52 7.55 9.61
CA ALA A 22 -24.60 6.17 10.10
C ALA A 22 -24.13 5.16 9.06
N GLY A 23 -24.48 5.34 7.78
CA GLY A 23 -24.02 4.49 6.69
C GLY A 23 -22.50 4.51 6.50
N VAL A 24 -21.88 5.69 6.52
CA VAL A 24 -20.42 5.84 6.41
C VAL A 24 -19.70 5.20 7.61
N ALA A 25 -20.21 5.41 8.82
CA ALA A 25 -19.64 4.81 10.02
C ALA A 25 -19.73 3.27 10.00
N ALA A 26 -20.86 2.72 9.56
CA ALA A 26 -21.05 1.27 9.45
C ALA A 26 -20.11 0.64 8.40
N LEU A 27 -19.90 1.31 7.25
CA LEU A 27 -18.95 0.83 6.23
C LEU A 27 -17.50 0.90 6.74
N GLY A 28 -17.11 1.96 7.43
CA GLY A 28 -15.77 2.09 8.00
C GLY A 28 -15.48 1.01 9.04
N LEU A 29 -16.41 0.79 9.98
CA LEU A 29 -16.26 -0.22 11.01
C LEU A 29 -16.33 -1.64 10.44
N GLY A 30 -17.30 -1.92 9.57
CA GLY A 30 -17.44 -3.22 8.91
C GLY A 30 -16.22 -3.57 8.06
N GLY A 31 -15.68 -2.61 7.31
CA GLY A 31 -14.45 -2.78 6.52
C GLY A 31 -13.23 -3.05 7.39
N ALA A 32 -13.07 -2.34 8.51
CA ALA A 32 -11.97 -2.56 9.44
C ALA A 32 -12.03 -3.96 10.11
N LEU A 33 -13.22 -4.39 10.51
CA LEU A 33 -13.44 -5.72 11.08
C LEU A 33 -13.20 -6.83 10.06
N LEU A 34 -13.68 -6.66 8.83
CA LEU A 34 -13.43 -7.62 7.74
C LEU A 34 -11.93 -7.72 7.42
N ALA A 35 -11.22 -6.59 7.34
CA ALA A 35 -9.77 -6.58 7.10
C ALA A 35 -9.00 -7.28 8.23
N ALA A 36 -9.39 -7.06 9.49
CA ALA A 36 -8.79 -7.74 10.63
C ALA A 36 -9.03 -9.26 10.59
N TRP A 37 -10.24 -9.68 10.19
CA TRP A 37 -10.58 -11.09 10.04
C TRP A 37 -9.81 -11.75 8.89
N LEU A 38 -9.74 -11.11 7.71
CA LEU A 38 -9.00 -11.61 6.55
C LEU A 38 -7.50 -11.74 6.83
N ARG A 39 -6.91 -10.81 7.61
CA ARG A 39 -5.51 -10.93 8.07
C ARG A 39 -5.27 -12.11 9.01
N ARG A 40 -6.31 -12.62 9.66
CA ARG A 40 -6.27 -13.76 10.57
C ARG A 40 -6.71 -15.06 9.89
N ALA A 41 -7.20 -15.00 8.64
CA ALA A 41 -7.57 -16.18 7.90
C ALA A 41 -6.35 -17.10 7.75
N PRO A 42 -6.50 -18.42 7.93
CA PRO A 42 -5.40 -19.35 7.75
C PRO A 42 -4.89 -19.28 6.31
N ALA A 43 -3.58 -19.46 6.14
CA ALA A 43 -2.95 -19.52 4.82
C ALA A 43 -3.64 -20.57 3.94
N ASN A 44 -3.72 -20.30 2.65
CA ASN A 44 -4.38 -21.17 1.68
C ASN A 44 -3.72 -22.57 1.74
N PRO A 45 -4.47 -23.67 1.85
CA PRO A 45 -3.90 -25.02 1.96
C PRO A 45 -3.04 -25.45 0.74
N GLY A 46 -3.11 -24.72 -0.37
CA GLY A 46 -2.23 -24.91 -1.53
C GLY A 46 -0.92 -24.12 -1.50
N GLU A 47 -0.70 -23.26 -0.51
CA GLU A 47 0.54 -22.49 -0.37
C GLU A 47 1.57 -23.32 0.40
N HIS A 48 2.73 -23.54 -0.22
CA HIS A 48 3.86 -24.10 0.50
C HIS A 48 4.37 -23.10 1.53
N ALA A 49 4.74 -23.59 2.71
CA ALA A 49 5.47 -22.77 3.65
C ALA A 49 6.69 -22.17 2.94
N ALA A 50 6.84 -20.85 3.02
CA ALA A 50 8.05 -20.12 2.61
C ALA A 50 8.88 -19.85 3.88
N PRO A 51 9.58 -20.87 4.42
CA PRO A 51 10.30 -20.74 5.68
C PRO A 51 11.40 -19.69 5.61
N ASP A 52 11.87 -19.36 4.41
CA ASP A 52 12.83 -18.31 4.09
C ASP A 52 12.29 -16.89 4.20
N LEU A 53 10.99 -16.70 3.99
CA LEU A 53 10.32 -15.41 4.09
C LEU A 53 9.52 -15.25 5.40
N ALA A 54 9.74 -16.16 6.36
CA ALA A 54 9.05 -16.10 7.65
C ALA A 54 9.35 -14.75 8.36
N PRO A 55 8.34 -14.05 8.92
CA PRO A 55 8.53 -12.72 9.51
C PRO A 55 9.58 -12.65 10.63
N ALA A 56 9.82 -13.77 11.32
CA ALA A 56 10.79 -13.85 12.41
C ALA A 56 12.22 -14.16 11.91
N ARG A 57 12.44 -14.40 10.61
CA ARG A 57 13.80 -14.67 10.11
C ARG A 57 14.63 -13.38 10.10
N PRO A 58 15.93 -13.47 10.44
CA PRO A 58 16.87 -12.41 10.13
C PRO A 58 16.95 -12.25 8.61
N HIS A 59 16.76 -11.02 8.13
CA HIS A 59 16.96 -10.65 6.73
C HIS A 59 18.07 -9.60 6.69
N PRO A 60 18.93 -9.61 5.67
CA PRO A 60 19.95 -8.58 5.51
C PRO A 60 19.27 -7.20 5.39
N GLY A 61 19.59 -6.31 6.32
CA GLY A 61 19.15 -4.93 6.32
C GLY A 61 19.89 -4.10 5.27
N PRO A 62 19.51 -2.82 5.09
CA PRO A 62 20.13 -1.92 4.11
C PRO A 62 21.65 -1.74 4.27
N ALA A 63 22.17 -1.99 5.47
CA ALA A 63 23.59 -1.89 5.79
C ALA A 63 24.33 -3.25 5.71
N ASP A 64 23.60 -4.36 5.56
CA ASP A 64 24.19 -5.70 5.52
C ASP A 64 24.71 -5.98 4.12
N ARG A 65 26.00 -5.65 3.91
CA ARG A 65 26.70 -6.03 2.69
C ARG A 65 26.85 -7.54 2.60
N ALA A 66 26.89 -8.05 1.37
CA ALA A 66 27.29 -9.43 1.08
C ALA A 66 28.63 -9.78 1.79
N PRO A 67 28.90 -11.06 2.11
CA PRO A 67 30.20 -11.48 2.60
C PRO A 67 31.32 -11.05 1.66
N GLU A 68 32.50 -10.75 2.20
CA GLU A 68 33.62 -10.16 1.45
C GLU A 68 33.95 -10.95 0.16
N ALA A 69 33.96 -12.27 0.22
CA ALA A 69 34.22 -13.16 -0.91
C ALA A 69 33.20 -13.05 -2.06
N PHE A 70 32.00 -12.55 -1.79
CA PHE A 70 30.94 -12.35 -2.78
C PHE A 70 30.71 -10.88 -3.11
N ARG A 71 31.53 -9.96 -2.57
CA ARG A 71 31.46 -8.55 -2.95
C ARG A 71 32.09 -8.40 -4.33
N PRO A 72 31.47 -7.61 -5.23
CA PRO A 72 32.17 -7.13 -6.41
C PRO A 72 33.47 -6.43 -5.98
N ASP A 73 34.55 -6.67 -6.71
CA ASP A 73 35.81 -5.97 -6.50
C ASP A 73 35.57 -4.45 -6.67
N PRO A 74 35.77 -3.63 -5.62
CA PRO A 74 35.53 -2.19 -5.70
C PRO A 74 36.54 -1.48 -6.61
N THR A 75 37.63 -2.14 -6.99
CA THR A 75 38.69 -1.59 -7.85
C THR A 75 38.57 -2.05 -9.30
N ALA A 76 37.66 -2.98 -9.61
CA ALA A 76 37.40 -3.41 -10.97
C ALA A 76 36.67 -2.28 -11.73
N VAL A 77 37.41 -1.58 -12.58
CA VAL A 77 36.84 -0.58 -13.51
C VAL A 77 36.43 -1.30 -14.79
N PRO A 78 35.14 -1.30 -15.16
CA PRO A 78 34.70 -1.91 -16.41
C PRO A 78 35.34 -1.22 -17.63
N THR A 79 35.66 -2.01 -18.65
CA THR A 79 36.15 -1.49 -19.93
C THR A 79 35.05 -0.74 -20.68
N LYS A 80 35.45 0.07 -21.68
CA LYS A 80 34.50 0.78 -22.53
C LYS A 80 33.52 -0.17 -23.25
N ALA A 81 34.02 -1.30 -23.75
CA ALA A 81 33.22 -2.28 -24.46
C ALA A 81 32.16 -2.95 -23.55
N GLU A 82 32.51 -3.26 -22.31
CA GLU A 82 31.56 -3.78 -21.32
C GLU A 82 30.49 -2.74 -20.98
N TYR A 83 30.89 -1.48 -20.81
CA TYR A 83 29.96 -0.37 -20.63
C TYR A 83 28.98 -0.22 -21.81
N ASP A 84 29.51 -0.26 -23.04
CA ASP A 84 28.71 -0.15 -24.26
C ASP A 84 27.77 -1.35 -24.43
N SER A 85 28.15 -2.54 -23.96
CA SER A 85 27.30 -3.74 -23.98
C SER A 85 26.11 -3.68 -23.01
N LEU A 86 26.26 -2.95 -21.90
CA LEU A 86 25.21 -2.74 -20.90
C LEU A 86 24.30 -1.54 -21.25
N ARG A 87 24.58 -0.86 -22.36
CA ARG A 87 23.80 0.30 -22.77
C ARG A 87 22.37 -0.14 -23.12
N PRO A 88 21.33 0.50 -22.56
CA PRO A 88 19.96 0.14 -22.88
C PRO A 88 19.71 0.34 -24.38
N ALA A 89 19.07 -0.65 -24.99
CA ALA A 89 18.80 -0.71 -26.43
C ALA A 89 17.88 0.42 -26.95
N THR A 90 17.32 1.23 -26.05
CA THR A 90 16.43 2.34 -26.36
C THR A 90 17.15 3.67 -26.57
N LEU A 91 18.47 3.73 -26.36
CA LEU A 91 19.23 4.95 -26.59
C LEU A 91 19.61 5.09 -28.07
N PRO A 92 19.54 6.30 -28.65
CA PRO A 92 19.93 6.53 -30.03
C PRO A 92 21.41 6.23 -30.24
N VAL A 93 21.73 5.55 -31.34
CA VAL A 93 23.10 5.36 -31.80
C VAL A 93 23.54 6.68 -32.42
N THR A 94 24.37 7.43 -31.70
CA THR A 94 25.05 8.64 -32.18
C THR A 94 26.39 8.30 -32.79
#